data_AF-A0A3L6ET16-F1
#
_entry.id   AF-A0A3L6ET16-F1
#
_cell.length_a   1.000
_cell.length_b   1.000
_cell.length_c   1.000
_cell.angle_alpha   90.00
_cell.angle_beta   90.00
_cell.angle_gamma   90.00
#
_symmetry.space_group_name_H-M   'P 1'
#
loop_
_entity.id
_entity.type
_entity.pdbx_description
1 polymer ?
#
loop_
_entity_poly.entity_id
_entity_poly.type
_entity_poly.pdbx_seq_one_letter_code
_entity_poly.pdbx_strand_id
1 'polypeptide(L)'
;MIGECFQLFTWCLSGCLLSQELLKYRDATQMVAVETTQEDAMAEILVRCLRWRKSLRRTERLRSNGVPPRTSWLKTHRHRKTLTSDSFSQANTLRLYLTCIRNTLEAAMCLQNFPCQEVERHNKPEVELKTSPELLLNPVLICRNEAEKCLIETSINSIRISMKVKQADELENILAKKFLRFLSMRAEAFQVLRRKPVQGYDISFLITNYHCEDMHKHKLIDFIVQFMEDIDKEISELKLSVNTRGRLVATEFLKQFL
;
A
#
# COMPACT_ATOMS: atom_id res chain seq x y z
N MET A 1 -2.26 15.69 -22.92
CA MET A 1 -2.20 16.38 -21.61
C MET A 1 -1.81 15.43 -20.46
N ILE A 2 -0.73 14.64 -20.61
CA ILE A 2 -0.14 13.81 -19.54
C ILE A 2 1.35 14.19 -19.34
N GLY A 3 1.93 14.96 -20.27
CA GLY A 3 3.34 15.37 -20.25
C GLY A 3 3.64 16.60 -19.37
N GLU A 4 2.66 17.47 -19.10
CA GLU A 4 2.90 18.71 -18.31
C GLU A 4 2.85 18.49 -16.79
N CYS A 5 2.16 17.43 -16.32
CA CYS A 5 2.19 17.06 -14.90
C CYS A 5 3.56 16.51 -14.44
N PHE A 6 4.42 16.07 -15.37
CA PHE A 6 5.74 15.55 -15.03
C PHE A 6 6.74 16.68 -14.68
N GLN A 7 6.57 17.89 -15.23
CA GLN A 7 7.42 19.04 -14.89
C GLN A 7 7.03 19.72 -13.57
N LEU A 8 5.77 19.64 -13.16
CA LEU A 8 5.34 20.11 -11.84
C LEU A 8 5.80 19.17 -10.69
N PHE A 9 6.11 17.91 -11.01
CA PHE A 9 6.54 16.89 -10.05
C PHE A 9 7.97 17.13 -9.52
N THR A 10 8.88 17.65 -10.36
CA THR A 10 10.25 18.04 -9.96
C THR A 10 10.30 19.39 -9.25
N TRP A 11 9.38 20.31 -9.54
CA TRP A 11 9.36 21.65 -8.93
C TRP A 11 8.75 21.71 -7.52
N CYS A 12 7.75 20.87 -7.21
CA CYS A 12 7.04 20.96 -5.93
C CYS A 12 7.76 20.24 -4.77
N LEU A 13 8.59 19.24 -5.05
CA LEU A 13 9.39 18.52 -4.05
C LEU A 13 10.75 19.18 -3.76
N SER A 14 11.31 19.93 -4.70
CA SER A 14 12.58 20.65 -4.54
C SER A 14 12.48 21.95 -3.71
N GLY A 15 11.25 22.41 -3.42
CA GLY A 15 11.00 23.81 -3.02
C GLY A 15 10.72 24.07 -1.54
N CYS A 16 10.60 23.05 -0.68
CA CYS A 16 10.15 23.29 0.70
C CYS A 16 11.12 22.72 1.74
N LEU A 17 11.89 23.63 2.33
CA LEU A 17 12.57 23.60 3.64
C LEU A 17 14.08 23.36 3.78
N LEU A 18 14.90 23.15 2.74
CA LEU A 18 16.36 23.09 2.96
C LEU A 18 17.29 23.62 1.85
N SER A 19 16.76 24.21 0.78
CA SER A 19 17.57 24.50 -0.42
C SER A 19 18.45 25.76 -0.36
N GLN A 20 18.33 26.65 0.62
CA GLN A 20 19.15 27.87 0.66
C GLN A 20 20.45 27.76 1.48
N GLU A 21 20.58 26.79 2.40
CA GLU A 21 21.83 26.59 3.16
C GLU A 21 22.76 25.52 2.55
N LEU A 22 22.23 24.55 1.81
CA LEU A 22 23.00 23.42 1.28
C LEU A 22 23.88 23.77 0.06
N LEU A 23 23.64 24.90 -0.60
CA LEU A 23 24.44 25.39 -1.74
C LEU A 23 25.86 25.85 -1.37
N LYS A 24 26.23 25.83 -0.07
CA LYS A 24 27.59 26.17 0.40
C LYS A 24 28.57 24.99 0.39
N TYR A 25 28.10 23.75 0.23
CA TYR A 25 28.98 22.57 0.27
C TYR A 25 29.42 22.13 -1.13
N ARG A 26 30.74 21.98 -1.29
CA ARG A 26 31.46 21.70 -2.55
C ARG A 26 31.08 20.36 -3.22
N ASP A 27 30.34 19.50 -2.52
CA ASP A 27 29.96 18.15 -2.94
C ASP A 27 28.43 17.97 -3.07
N ALA A 28 27.70 19.05 -3.37
CA ALA A 28 26.26 18.98 -3.65
C ALA A 28 25.91 17.94 -4.73
N THR A 29 26.80 17.67 -5.69
CA THR A 29 26.59 16.70 -6.77
C THR A 29 26.56 15.24 -6.29
N GLN A 30 27.29 14.89 -5.23
CA GLN A 30 27.24 13.55 -4.62
C GLN A 30 26.01 13.39 -3.71
N MET A 31 25.55 14.48 -3.09
CA MET A 31 24.32 14.48 -2.28
C MET A 31 23.05 14.45 -3.15
N VAL A 32 23.03 15.18 -4.29
CA VAL A 32 21.93 15.18 -5.27
C VAL A 32 21.78 13.83 -5.98
N ALA A 33 22.88 13.09 -6.19
CA ALA A 33 22.83 11.72 -6.71
C ALA A 33 22.25 10.71 -5.69
N VAL A 34 22.13 11.09 -4.42
CA VAL A 34 21.61 10.25 -3.33
C VAL A 34 20.14 10.57 -3.02
N GLU A 35 19.64 11.77 -3.35
CA GLU A 35 18.23 12.16 -3.26
C GLU A 35 17.30 11.32 -4.15
N THR A 36 17.78 10.88 -5.32
CA THR A 36 17.02 10.07 -6.29
C THR A 36 16.54 8.73 -5.73
N THR A 37 17.29 8.12 -4.81
CA THR A 37 17.00 6.76 -4.33
C THR A 37 15.85 6.67 -3.32
N GLN A 38 15.42 7.79 -2.72
CA GLN A 38 14.24 7.81 -1.83
C GLN A 38 12.94 8.07 -2.60
N GLU A 39 13.05 8.79 -3.73
CA GLU A 39 11.98 8.96 -4.69
C GLU A 39 11.76 7.69 -5.51
N ASP A 40 12.82 6.91 -5.79
CA ASP A 40 12.74 5.69 -6.59
C ASP A 40 11.93 4.56 -5.93
N ALA A 41 12.06 4.28 -4.63
CA ALA A 41 11.31 3.20 -3.96
C ALA A 41 9.81 3.54 -3.81
N MET A 42 9.53 4.80 -3.44
CA MET A 42 8.18 5.37 -3.41
C MET A 42 7.54 5.44 -4.80
N ALA A 43 8.32 5.82 -5.81
CA ALA A 43 7.93 5.77 -7.21
C ALA A 43 7.78 4.33 -7.68
N GLU A 44 8.53 3.35 -7.17
CA GLU A 44 8.39 1.95 -7.57
C GLU A 44 7.09 1.35 -7.03
N ILE A 45 6.64 1.69 -5.82
CA ILE A 45 5.33 1.27 -5.31
C ILE A 45 4.22 2.01 -6.05
N LEU A 46 4.35 3.33 -6.25
CA LEU A 46 3.42 4.07 -7.11
C LEU A 46 3.37 3.50 -8.52
N VAL A 47 4.51 3.14 -9.12
CA VAL A 47 4.62 2.55 -10.45
C VAL A 47 4.13 1.12 -10.42
N ARG A 48 4.37 0.31 -9.39
CA ARG A 48 3.84 -1.06 -9.25
C ARG A 48 2.34 -1.02 -9.11
N CYS A 49 1.80 -0.10 -8.33
CA CYS A 49 0.37 0.05 -8.18
C CYS A 49 -0.30 0.75 -9.36
N LEU A 50 0.37 1.67 -10.07
CA LEU A 50 -0.09 2.25 -11.33
C LEU A 50 0.07 1.26 -12.50
N ARG A 51 1.10 0.41 -12.50
CA ARG A 51 1.33 -0.71 -13.42
C ARG A 51 0.34 -1.83 -13.15
N TRP A 52 -0.05 -2.02 -11.89
CA TRP A 52 -1.14 -2.89 -11.46
C TRP A 52 -2.49 -2.31 -11.91
N ARG A 53 -2.76 -1.00 -11.72
CA ARG A 53 -3.91 -0.28 -12.30
C ARG A 53 -3.97 -0.41 -13.82
N LYS A 54 -2.82 -0.34 -14.51
CA LYS A 54 -2.70 -0.61 -15.96
C LYS A 54 -2.89 -2.10 -16.30
N SER A 55 -2.56 -3.02 -15.40
CA SER A 55 -2.77 -4.48 -15.54
C SER A 55 -4.24 -4.87 -15.34
N LEU A 56 -4.97 -4.24 -14.41
CA LEU A 56 -6.43 -4.41 -14.28
C LEU A 56 -7.17 -3.93 -15.52
N ARG A 57 -6.82 -2.74 -16.02
CA ARG A 57 -7.41 -2.18 -17.25
C ARG A 57 -6.93 -2.85 -18.54
N ARG A 58 -5.77 -3.52 -18.55
CA ARG A 58 -5.32 -4.31 -19.71
C ARG A 58 -6.13 -5.56 -19.95
N THR A 59 -6.81 -6.10 -18.93
CA THR A 59 -7.80 -7.18 -19.12
C THR A 59 -9.03 -6.74 -19.93
N GLU A 60 -9.21 -5.43 -20.12
CA GLU A 60 -10.34 -4.83 -20.85
C GLU A 60 -10.08 -4.75 -22.37
N ARG A 61 -8.80 -4.65 -22.79
CA ARG A 61 -8.43 -4.57 -24.22
C ARG A 61 -8.33 -5.93 -24.92
N LEU A 62 -8.37 -7.03 -24.17
CA LEU A 62 -8.35 -8.39 -24.72
C LEU A 62 -9.74 -9.00 -24.88
N ARG A 63 -10.81 -8.33 -24.40
CA ARG A 63 -12.21 -8.75 -24.65
C ARG A 63 -12.76 -8.34 -26.01
N SER A 64 -12.16 -7.36 -26.70
CA SER A 64 -12.58 -7.04 -28.07
C SER A 64 -12.07 -8.04 -29.12
N ASN A 65 -11.11 -8.92 -28.77
CA ASN A 65 -10.43 -9.77 -29.75
C ASN A 65 -10.47 -11.29 -29.43
N GLY A 66 -11.25 -11.75 -28.45
CA GLY A 66 -11.55 -13.18 -28.29
C GLY A 66 -10.34 -14.13 -28.14
N VAL A 67 -9.21 -13.66 -27.60
CA VAL A 67 -8.01 -14.51 -27.40
C VAL A 67 -7.96 -15.01 -25.96
N PRO A 68 -7.90 -16.33 -25.70
CA PRO A 68 -7.71 -16.85 -24.35
C PRO A 68 -6.29 -16.52 -23.85
N PRO A 69 -6.09 -16.25 -22.54
CA PRO A 69 -4.76 -15.96 -22.03
C PRO A 69 -3.89 -17.22 -22.09
N ARG A 70 -2.75 -17.13 -22.78
CA ARG A 70 -1.68 -18.14 -22.70
C ARG A 70 -1.17 -18.20 -21.25
N THR A 71 -1.49 -19.27 -20.54
CA THR A 71 -0.88 -19.63 -19.26
C THR A 71 0.59 -19.99 -19.49
N SER A 72 1.50 -19.09 -19.12
CA SER A 72 2.93 -19.28 -19.37
C SER A 72 3.79 -18.67 -18.26
N TRP A 73 3.46 -18.84 -16.98
CA TRP A 73 4.39 -18.52 -15.89
C TRP A 73 4.20 -19.45 -14.67
N LEU A 74 4.34 -20.76 -14.88
CA LEU A 74 4.82 -21.68 -13.85
C LEU A 74 6.26 -22.04 -14.23
N LYS A 75 7.22 -21.21 -13.82
CA LYS A 75 8.61 -21.64 -13.68
C LYS A 75 8.95 -21.61 -12.20
N THR A 76 8.86 -22.80 -11.61
CA THR A 76 9.41 -23.17 -10.30
C THR A 76 10.90 -22.86 -10.27
N HIS A 77 11.30 -21.81 -9.54
CA HIS A 77 12.67 -21.68 -9.05
C HIS A 77 12.74 -22.25 -7.63
N ARG A 78 13.08 -23.53 -7.55
CA ARG A 78 13.42 -24.23 -6.32
C ARG A 78 14.85 -23.83 -5.92
N HIS A 79 15.00 -22.79 -5.10
CA HIS A 79 16.23 -22.57 -4.35
C HIS A 79 16.07 -23.13 -2.94
N ARG A 80 16.64 -24.32 -2.72
CA ARG A 80 16.79 -24.94 -1.41
C ARG A 80 17.88 -24.17 -0.66
N LYS A 81 17.50 -23.33 0.30
CA LYS A 81 18.42 -22.85 1.34
C LYS A 81 18.11 -23.63 2.62
N THR A 82 19.10 -24.36 3.11
CA THR A 82 19.12 -24.97 4.45
C THR A 82 19.04 -23.85 5.48
N LEU A 83 17.92 -23.77 6.21
CA LEU A 83 17.67 -22.78 7.25
C LEU A 83 17.86 -23.43 8.62
N THR A 84 18.60 -22.73 9.47
CA THR A 84 18.79 -23.02 10.89
C THR A 84 17.47 -22.85 11.66
N SER A 85 17.28 -23.68 12.68
CA SER A 85 15.99 -24.05 13.29
C SER A 85 15.18 -22.94 13.96
N ASP A 86 15.76 -21.79 14.27
CA ASP A 86 15.07 -20.75 15.06
C ASP A 86 14.24 -19.76 14.22
N SER A 87 14.41 -19.77 12.89
CA SER A 87 13.70 -18.84 11.97
C SER A 87 12.39 -19.40 11.39
N PHE A 88 12.03 -20.66 11.69
CA PHE A 88 10.92 -21.37 11.04
C PHE A 88 9.53 -21.07 11.65
N SER A 89 9.49 -20.53 12.88
CA SER A 89 8.24 -20.32 13.63
C SER A 89 7.48 -19.03 13.23
N GLN A 90 8.18 -17.93 12.93
CA GLN A 90 7.53 -16.65 12.55
C GLN A 90 7.05 -16.57 11.10
N ALA A 91 7.72 -17.27 10.17
CA ALA A 91 7.32 -17.26 8.74
C ALA A 91 6.00 -18.02 8.49
N ASN A 92 5.71 -19.04 9.30
CA ASN A 92 4.48 -19.83 9.17
C ASN A 92 3.23 -19.07 9.65
N THR A 93 3.35 -18.20 10.66
CA THR A 93 2.20 -17.43 11.18
C THR A 93 1.75 -16.33 10.23
N LEU A 94 2.67 -15.69 9.50
CA LEU A 94 2.33 -14.67 8.49
C LEU A 94 1.49 -15.27 7.37
N ARG A 95 1.92 -16.41 6.83
CA ARG A 95 1.21 -17.09 5.74
C ARG A 95 -0.22 -17.46 6.14
N LEU A 96 -0.40 -17.98 7.36
CA LEU A 96 -1.72 -18.32 7.89
C LEU A 96 -2.59 -17.08 8.10
N TYR A 97 -2.02 -16.00 8.64
CA TYR A 97 -2.72 -14.72 8.81
C TYR A 97 -3.22 -14.15 7.48
N LEU A 98 -2.35 -14.10 6.46
CA LEU A 98 -2.71 -13.61 5.13
C LEU A 98 -3.72 -14.52 4.42
N THR A 99 -3.62 -15.84 4.62
CA THR A 99 -4.59 -16.80 4.09
C THR A 99 -5.97 -16.61 4.75
N CYS A 100 -6.00 -16.39 6.07
CA CYS A 100 -7.22 -16.09 6.80
C CYS A 100 -7.88 -14.81 6.26
N ILE A 101 -7.12 -13.72 6.14
CA ILE A 101 -7.60 -12.45 5.57
C ILE A 101 -8.13 -12.67 4.15
N ARG A 102 -7.38 -13.37 3.29
CA ARG A 102 -7.81 -13.68 1.93
C ARG A 102 -9.17 -14.38 1.90
N ASN A 103 -9.35 -15.43 2.71
CA ASN A 103 -10.59 -16.19 2.76
C ASN A 103 -11.76 -15.35 3.31
N THR A 104 -11.50 -14.55 4.34
CA THR A 104 -12.50 -13.63 4.89
C THR A 104 -12.91 -12.57 3.86
N LEU A 105 -11.95 -12.03 3.11
CA LEU A 105 -12.21 -11.06 2.04
C LEU A 105 -12.97 -11.67 0.86
N GLU A 106 -12.68 -12.91 0.49
CA GLU A 106 -13.41 -13.64 -0.56
C GLU A 106 -14.88 -13.86 -0.18
N ALA A 107 -15.15 -14.20 1.09
CA ALA A 107 -16.51 -14.32 1.61
C ALA A 107 -17.21 -12.96 1.75
N ALA A 108 -16.47 -11.93 2.17
CA ALA A 108 -16.98 -10.58 2.39
C ALA A 108 -17.31 -9.83 1.09
N MET A 109 -16.54 -10.04 0.00
CA MET A 109 -16.72 -9.38 -1.31
C MET A 109 -17.89 -9.94 -2.13
N CYS A 110 -19.06 -9.97 -1.50
CA CYS A 110 -20.35 -10.28 -2.10
C CYS A 110 -21.22 -9.00 -2.18
N LEU A 111 -20.63 -7.92 -2.68
CA LEU A 111 -21.25 -6.59 -2.71
C LEU A 111 -22.31 -6.49 -3.80
N GLN A 112 -23.41 -5.79 -3.49
CA GLN A 112 -24.50 -5.51 -4.41
C GLN A 112 -24.72 -4.01 -4.52
N ASN A 113 -25.20 -3.57 -5.67
CA ASN A 113 -25.62 -2.18 -5.86
C ASN A 113 -26.88 -1.92 -5.02
N PHE A 114 -26.76 -1.09 -3.98
CA PHE A 114 -27.84 -0.76 -3.06
C PHE A 114 -27.93 0.76 -2.89
N PRO A 115 -29.07 1.39 -3.21
CA PRO A 115 -29.25 2.84 -3.06
C PRO A 115 -29.36 3.25 -1.59
N CYS A 116 -28.93 4.47 -1.26
CA CYS A 116 -29.02 5.02 0.09
C CYS A 116 -30.49 5.17 0.50
N GLN A 117 -30.84 4.69 1.70
CA GLN A 117 -32.21 4.80 2.23
C GLN A 117 -32.52 6.19 2.80
N GLU A 118 -31.52 6.89 3.35
CA GLU A 118 -31.72 8.21 3.96
C GLU A 118 -31.86 9.33 2.94
N VAL A 119 -31.10 9.27 1.85
CA VAL A 119 -31.02 10.34 0.87
C VAL A 119 -31.45 9.80 -0.49
N GLU A 120 -32.62 10.26 -0.95
CA GLU A 120 -33.19 9.86 -2.23
C GLU A 120 -32.21 10.10 -3.38
N ARG A 121 -32.12 9.15 -4.32
CA ARG A 121 -31.28 9.21 -5.54
C ARG A 121 -29.78 9.28 -5.30
N HIS A 122 -29.31 9.05 -4.07
CA HIS A 122 -27.89 8.89 -3.79
C HIS A 122 -27.52 7.42 -3.58
N ASN A 123 -26.33 7.04 -4.01
CA ASN A 123 -25.70 5.78 -3.63
C ASN A 123 -24.45 6.12 -2.83
N LYS A 124 -24.48 5.82 -1.53
CA LYS A 124 -23.38 6.09 -0.60
C LYS A 124 -22.94 4.76 0.03
N PRO A 125 -21.64 4.59 0.33
CA PRO A 125 -21.15 3.38 0.98
C PRO A 125 -21.73 3.28 2.40
N GLU A 126 -22.55 2.25 2.64
CA GLU A 126 -23.28 2.09 3.91
C GLU A 126 -22.33 1.88 5.11
N VAL A 127 -21.15 1.29 4.88
CA VAL A 127 -20.13 1.06 5.93
C VAL A 127 -19.55 2.36 6.50
N GLU A 128 -19.62 3.45 5.75
CA GLU A 128 -19.19 4.79 6.19
C GLU A 128 -20.34 5.57 6.84
N LEU A 129 -21.56 5.42 6.32
CA LEU A 129 -22.72 6.17 6.80
C LEU A 129 -23.24 5.65 8.15
N LYS A 130 -23.31 4.32 8.31
CA LYS A 130 -23.74 3.62 9.53
C LYS A 130 -25.13 4.03 10.07
N THR A 131 -26.02 4.56 9.23
CA THR A 131 -27.36 4.94 9.70
C THR A 131 -28.29 3.73 9.81
N SER A 132 -28.29 2.84 8.82
CA SER A 132 -29.13 1.65 8.77
C SER A 132 -28.36 0.42 9.28
N PRO A 133 -28.53 0.01 10.55
CA PRO A 133 -27.78 -1.11 11.13
C PRO A 133 -28.09 -2.46 10.46
N GLU A 134 -29.26 -2.61 9.82
CA GLU A 134 -29.67 -3.82 9.09
C GLU A 134 -28.85 -4.07 7.82
N LEU A 135 -28.20 -3.03 7.28
CA LEU A 135 -27.33 -3.14 6.11
C LEU A 135 -25.87 -3.42 6.49
N LEU A 136 -25.55 -3.34 7.79
CA LEU A 136 -24.23 -3.60 8.32
C LEU A 136 -24.14 -5.05 8.78
N LEU A 137 -23.02 -5.68 8.46
CA LEU A 137 -22.68 -7.01 8.95
C LEU A 137 -21.75 -6.90 10.15
N ASN A 138 -21.61 -8.01 10.88
CA ASN A 138 -20.74 -8.07 12.04
C ASN A 138 -19.28 -7.82 11.64
N PRO A 139 -18.60 -6.82 12.24
CA PRO A 139 -17.19 -6.57 11.99
C PRO A 139 -16.33 -7.77 12.40
N VAL A 140 -15.38 -8.15 11.55
CA VAL A 140 -14.44 -9.23 11.82
C VAL A 140 -13.06 -8.64 12.10
N LEU A 141 -12.50 -8.94 13.26
CA LEU A 141 -11.13 -8.57 13.63
C LEU A 141 -10.23 -9.80 13.53
N ILE A 142 -9.21 -9.73 12.69
CA ILE A 142 -8.19 -10.77 12.54
C ILE A 142 -6.89 -10.21 13.11
N CYS A 143 -6.35 -10.86 14.13
CA CYS A 143 -5.10 -10.47 14.76
C CYS A 143 -4.04 -11.55 14.52
N ARG A 144 -2.84 -11.14 14.13
CA ARG A 144 -1.67 -12.02 14.17
C ARG A 144 -1.01 -11.94 15.54
N ASN A 145 -0.79 -10.71 16.00
CA ASN A 145 -0.19 -10.33 17.27
C ASN A 145 -0.95 -9.10 17.82
N GLU A 146 -0.63 -8.64 19.04
CA GLU A 146 -1.21 -7.40 19.60
C GLU A 146 -0.91 -6.15 18.76
N ALA A 147 0.25 -6.14 18.09
CA ALA A 147 0.69 -5.03 17.23
C ALA A 147 0.15 -5.10 15.79
N GLU A 148 -0.15 -6.30 15.28
CA GLU A 148 -0.56 -6.55 13.89
C GLU A 148 -2.01 -7.06 13.85
N LYS A 149 -2.91 -6.22 13.35
CA LYS A 149 -4.35 -6.53 13.28
C LYS A 149 -5.01 -5.93 12.05
N CYS A 150 -6.03 -6.61 11.55
CA CYS A 150 -6.85 -6.21 10.42
C CYS A 150 -8.33 -6.25 10.83
N LEU A 151 -9.01 -5.11 10.76
CA LEU A 151 -10.44 -4.99 10.98
C LEU A 151 -11.15 -4.91 9.63
N ILE A 152 -12.09 -5.82 9.43
CA ILE A 152 -12.92 -5.90 8.23
C ILE A 152 -14.36 -5.60 8.64
N GLU A 153 -14.86 -4.45 8.19
CA GLU A 153 -16.26 -4.05 8.35
C GLU A 153 -16.95 -4.21 7.00
N THR A 154 -18.05 -4.94 6.98
CA THR A 154 -18.78 -5.27 5.75
C THR A 154 -20.19 -4.71 5.79
N SER A 155 -20.68 -4.24 4.65
CA SER A 155 -22.06 -3.86 4.41
C SER A 155 -22.58 -4.47 3.11
N ILE A 156 -23.84 -4.23 2.79
CA ILE A 156 -24.45 -4.70 1.53
C ILE A 156 -23.75 -4.19 0.26
N ASN A 157 -23.30 -2.94 0.24
CA ASN A 157 -22.75 -2.27 -0.95
C ASN A 157 -21.27 -1.89 -0.83
N SER A 158 -20.67 -2.02 0.35
CA SER A 158 -19.29 -1.58 0.60
C SER A 158 -18.59 -2.37 1.70
N ILE A 159 -17.26 -2.37 1.67
CA ILE A 159 -16.39 -3.01 2.66
C ILE A 159 -15.32 -2.02 3.04
N ARG A 160 -15.09 -1.88 4.34
CA ARG A 160 -13.95 -1.14 4.88
C ARG A 160 -12.96 -2.11 5.50
N ILE A 161 -11.71 -2.00 5.08
CA ILE A 161 -10.62 -2.84 5.56
C ILE A 161 -9.59 -1.92 6.20
N SER A 162 -9.41 -2.03 7.51
CA SER A 162 -8.49 -1.18 8.27
C SER A 162 -7.37 -2.01 8.87
N MET A 163 -6.15 -1.56 8.69
CA MET A 163 -4.96 -2.36 8.94
C MET A 163 -4.01 -1.63 9.87
N LYS A 164 -3.48 -2.37 10.83
CA LYS A 164 -2.41 -1.92 11.71
C LYS A 164 -1.13 -2.66 11.34
N VAL A 165 -0.10 -1.91 11.01
CA VAL A 165 1.19 -2.40 10.56
C VAL A 165 2.11 -2.59 11.76
N LYS A 166 2.98 -3.60 11.69
CA LYS A 166 3.96 -3.85 12.75
C LYS A 166 4.92 -2.65 12.85
N GLN A 167 5.15 -2.18 14.07
CA GLN A 167 6.11 -1.13 14.38
C GLN A 167 6.99 -1.64 15.53
N ALA A 168 8.23 -2.04 15.25
CA ALA A 168 9.13 -2.57 16.28
C ALA A 168 9.81 -1.47 17.08
N ASP A 169 10.18 -0.37 16.41
CA ASP A 169 10.95 0.75 16.98
C ASP A 169 10.32 2.11 16.66
N GLU A 170 10.76 3.17 17.34
CA GLU A 170 10.33 4.55 17.08
C GLU A 170 10.64 5.00 15.65
N LEU A 171 11.81 4.59 15.11
CA LEU A 171 12.17 4.88 13.73
C LEU A 171 11.19 4.25 12.74
N GLU A 172 10.80 2.98 12.96
CA GLU A 172 9.80 2.31 12.13
C GLU A 172 8.43 2.95 12.24
N ASN A 173 8.03 3.40 13.43
CA ASN A 173 6.78 4.13 13.62
C ASN A 173 6.74 5.41 12.77
N ILE A 174 7.82 6.20 12.79
CA ILE A 174 7.92 7.43 11.98
C ILE A 174 7.93 7.09 10.47
N LEU A 175 8.68 6.07 10.06
CA LEU A 175 8.76 5.63 8.67
C LEU A 175 7.41 5.13 8.16
N ALA A 176 6.76 4.22 8.90
CA ALA A 176 5.44 3.69 8.58
C ALA A 176 4.41 4.81 8.45
N LYS A 177 4.36 5.73 9.43
CA LYS A 177 3.43 6.86 9.42
C LYS A 177 3.64 7.78 8.22
N LYS A 178 4.88 8.12 7.87
CA LYS A 178 5.19 8.96 6.70
C LYS A 178 4.88 8.23 5.39
N PHE A 179 5.27 6.96 5.30
CA PHE A 179 5.05 6.11 4.13
C PHE A 179 3.56 5.92 3.82
N LEU A 180 2.77 5.51 4.81
CA LEU A 180 1.33 5.27 4.63
C LEU A 180 0.57 6.58 4.38
N ARG A 181 0.96 7.69 5.04
CA ARG A 181 0.42 9.01 4.75
C ARG A 181 0.67 9.42 3.30
N PHE A 182 1.86 9.14 2.77
CA PHE A 182 2.20 9.43 1.37
C PHE A 182 1.33 8.64 0.38
N LEU A 183 0.98 7.39 0.70
CA LEU A 183 0.05 6.59 -0.09
C LEU A 183 -1.38 7.17 -0.02
N SER A 184 -1.86 7.53 1.17
CA SER A 184 -3.20 8.12 1.34
C SER A 184 -3.36 9.46 0.60
N MET A 185 -2.30 10.27 0.49
CA MET A 185 -2.33 11.51 -0.31
C MET A 185 -2.60 11.27 -1.80
N ARG A 186 -2.36 10.05 -2.30
CA ARG A 186 -2.57 9.66 -3.70
C ARG A 186 -3.75 8.71 -3.89
N ALA A 187 -4.65 8.66 -2.91
CA ALA A 187 -5.86 7.84 -2.96
C ALA A 187 -6.71 8.07 -4.22
N GLU A 188 -6.67 9.24 -4.88
CA GLU A 188 -7.39 9.45 -6.15
C GLU A 188 -6.88 8.55 -7.29
N ALA A 189 -5.58 8.27 -7.31
CA ALA A 189 -4.99 7.35 -8.29
C ALA A 189 -5.28 5.88 -7.93
N PHE A 190 -5.50 5.61 -6.64
CA PHE A 190 -5.78 4.32 -6.03
C PHE A 190 -7.20 4.33 -5.47
N GLN A 191 -8.20 4.30 -6.35
CA GLN A 191 -9.62 4.53 -6.02
C GLN A 191 -10.17 3.76 -4.79
N VAL A 192 -9.51 2.65 -4.42
CA VAL A 192 -9.83 1.81 -3.25
C VAL A 192 -9.22 2.28 -1.92
N LEU A 193 -8.29 3.23 -1.91
CA LEU A 193 -7.65 3.75 -0.69
C LEU A 193 -8.48 4.87 -0.07
N ARG A 194 -8.58 4.86 1.26
CA ARG A 194 -9.20 5.95 2.02
C ARG A 194 -8.17 7.06 2.27
N ARG A 195 -8.58 8.32 2.10
CA ARG A 195 -7.71 9.50 2.34
C ARG A 195 -7.26 9.63 3.79
N LYS A 196 -8.10 9.15 4.72
CA LYS A 196 -7.83 9.13 6.16
C LYS A 196 -8.08 7.72 6.69
N PRO A 197 -7.14 7.12 7.43
CA PRO A 197 -7.38 5.82 8.06
C PRO A 197 -8.44 5.93 9.17
N VAL A 198 -9.00 4.79 9.56
CA VAL A 198 -9.83 4.66 10.77
C VAL A 198 -8.96 4.89 12.02
N GLN A 199 -9.54 5.47 13.06
CA GLN A 199 -8.82 5.73 14.30
C GLN A 199 -8.25 4.44 14.90
N GLY A 200 -6.96 4.47 15.28
CA GLY A 200 -6.26 3.31 15.83
C GLY A 200 -5.70 2.33 14.79
N TYR A 201 -5.82 2.65 13.50
CA TYR A 201 -5.24 1.91 12.37
C TYR A 201 -4.36 2.85 11.53
N ASP A 202 -3.41 2.28 10.79
CA ASP A 202 -2.43 3.06 10.04
C ASP A 202 -2.88 3.35 8.61
N ILE A 203 -3.64 2.42 8.00
CA ILE A 203 -4.20 2.58 6.65
C ILE A 203 -5.59 1.92 6.57
N SER A 204 -6.45 2.48 5.72
CA SER A 204 -7.78 1.92 5.45
C SER A 204 -8.09 1.91 3.95
N PHE A 205 -8.75 0.85 3.53
CA PHE A 205 -9.33 0.68 2.20
C PHE A 205 -10.84 0.79 2.27
N LEU A 206 -11.43 1.34 1.22
CA LEU A 206 -12.87 1.38 1.00
C LEU A 206 -13.17 0.77 -0.37
N ILE A 207 -13.78 -0.41 -0.37
CA ILE A 207 -14.24 -1.10 -1.56
C ILE A 207 -15.75 -0.92 -1.65
N THR A 208 -16.25 -0.53 -2.83
CA THR A 208 -17.67 -0.36 -3.13
C THR A 208 -18.09 -1.34 -4.21
N ASN A 209 -19.39 -1.50 -4.43
CA ASN A 209 -19.92 -2.30 -5.53
C ASN A 209 -19.35 -1.86 -6.90
N TYR A 210 -19.17 -0.54 -7.11
CA TYR A 210 -18.59 0.00 -8.34
C TYR A 210 -17.18 -0.54 -8.61
N HIS A 211 -16.36 -0.71 -7.56
CA HIS A 211 -15.03 -1.30 -7.71
C HIS A 211 -15.11 -2.78 -8.12
N CYS A 212 -16.11 -3.53 -7.66
CA CYS A 212 -16.33 -4.92 -8.04
C CYS A 212 -16.95 -5.06 -9.46
N GLU A 213 -17.62 -4.03 -9.95
CA GLU A 213 -18.12 -3.95 -11.33
C GLU A 213 -16.97 -3.65 -12.31
N ASP A 214 -16.11 -2.68 -11.98
CA ASP A 214 -14.97 -2.27 -12.82
C ASP A 214 -13.79 -3.26 -12.79
N MET A 215 -13.57 -3.92 -11.65
CA MET A 215 -12.40 -4.76 -11.40
C MET A 215 -12.80 -6.13 -10.88
N HIS A 216 -12.08 -7.17 -11.30
CA HIS A 216 -12.33 -8.51 -10.78
C HIS A 216 -12.01 -8.63 -9.30
N LYS A 217 -12.96 -9.14 -8.51
CA LYS A 217 -12.82 -9.33 -7.05
C LYS A 217 -11.54 -10.06 -6.64
N HIS A 218 -11.17 -11.12 -7.35
CA HIS A 218 -9.97 -11.90 -7.03
C HIS A 218 -8.69 -11.06 -7.16
N LYS A 219 -8.63 -10.15 -8.15
CA LYS A 219 -7.50 -9.23 -8.31
C LYS A 219 -7.46 -8.22 -7.16
N LEU A 220 -8.60 -7.68 -6.74
CA LEU A 220 -8.67 -6.78 -5.59
C LEU A 220 -8.17 -7.45 -4.30
N ILE A 221 -8.58 -8.70 -4.07
CA ILE A 221 -8.09 -9.51 -2.94
C ILE A 221 -6.59 -9.72 -3.03
N ASP A 222 -6.09 -10.16 -4.19
CA ASP A 222 -4.65 -10.33 -4.42
C ASP A 222 -3.87 -9.06 -4.15
N PHE A 223 -4.39 -7.91 -4.57
CA PHE A 223 -3.76 -6.62 -4.31
C PHE A 223 -3.72 -6.27 -2.84
N ILE A 224 -4.81 -6.46 -2.09
CA ILE A 224 -4.81 -6.17 -0.66
C ILE A 224 -3.80 -7.06 0.05
N VAL A 225 -3.80 -8.36 -0.24
CA VAL A 225 -2.88 -9.33 0.38
C VAL A 225 -1.42 -9.01 0.02
N GLN A 226 -1.14 -8.76 -1.26
CA GLN A 226 0.20 -8.36 -1.72
C GLN A 226 0.64 -7.04 -1.07
N PHE A 227 -0.27 -6.08 -0.96
CA PHE A 227 0.00 -4.81 -0.30
C PHE A 227 0.39 -5.00 1.17
N MET A 228 -0.25 -5.94 1.90
CA MET A 228 0.17 -6.27 3.26
C MET A 228 1.61 -6.78 3.32
N GLU A 229 1.98 -7.68 2.40
CA GLU A 229 3.32 -8.27 2.36
C GLU A 229 4.39 -7.26 1.95
N ASP A 230 4.05 -6.33 1.06
CA ASP A 230 5.00 -5.37 0.51
C ASP A 230 5.26 -4.21 1.47
N ILE A 231 4.29 -3.80 2.30
CA ILE A 231 4.53 -2.75 3.32
C ILE A 231 5.64 -3.16 4.28
N ASP A 232 5.61 -4.39 4.80
CA ASP A 232 6.58 -4.84 5.80
C ASP A 232 8.01 -4.86 5.22
N LYS A 233 8.14 -5.26 3.95
CA LYS A 233 9.42 -5.26 3.22
C LYS A 233 9.90 -3.83 2.99
N GLU A 234 9.01 -2.96 2.52
CA GLU A 234 9.34 -1.56 2.20
C GLU A 234 9.79 -0.79 3.44
N ILE A 235 9.10 -0.94 4.58
CA ILE A 235 9.50 -0.30 5.83
C ILE A 235 10.88 -0.80 6.27
N SER A 236 11.16 -2.09 6.11
CA SER A 236 12.47 -2.68 6.42
C SER A 236 13.56 -2.12 5.51
N GLU A 237 13.30 -1.97 4.21
CA GLU A 237 14.21 -1.38 3.23
C GLU A 237 14.46 0.11 3.51
N LEU A 238 13.42 0.88 3.83
CA LEU A 238 13.53 2.28 4.24
C LEU A 238 14.40 2.44 5.49
N LYS A 239 14.23 1.56 6.49
CA LYS A 239 15.04 1.55 7.71
C LYS A 239 16.53 1.31 7.38
N LEU A 240 16.82 0.33 6.54
CA LEU A 240 18.19 0.04 6.09
C LEU A 240 18.79 1.20 5.31
N SER A 241 18.00 1.86 4.46
CA SER A 241 18.40 3.04 3.69
C SER A 241 18.78 4.21 4.60
N VAL A 242 17.95 4.53 5.60
CA VAL A 242 18.22 5.59 6.58
C VAL A 242 19.51 5.29 7.36
N ASN A 243 19.67 4.07 7.86
CA ASN A 243 20.87 3.67 8.61
C ASN A 243 22.14 3.74 7.76
N THR A 244 22.06 3.33 6.50
CA THR A 244 23.21 3.37 5.58
C THR A 244 23.60 4.80 5.27
N ARG A 245 22.62 5.67 4.98
CA ARG A 245 22.87 7.10 4.75
C ARG A 245 23.42 7.82 5.99
N GLY A 246 22.87 7.53 7.17
CA GLY A 246 23.36 8.09 8.42
C GLY A 246 24.84 7.76 8.66
N ARG A 247 25.27 6.53 8.34
CA ARG A 247 26.69 6.14 8.41
C ARG A 247 27.56 6.90 7.41
N LEU A 248 27.11 7.00 6.14
CA LEU A 248 27.85 7.74 5.11
C LEU A 248 28.05 9.21 5.49
N VAL A 249 26.99 9.89 5.93
CA VAL A 249 27.05 11.29 6.36
C VAL A 249 28.03 11.46 7.53
N ALA A 250 27.98 10.56 8.53
CA ALA A 250 28.91 10.59 9.65
C ALA A 250 30.37 10.38 9.21
N THR A 251 30.62 9.44 8.28
CA THR A 251 31.97 9.20 7.75
C THR A 251 32.50 10.40 6.98
N GLU A 252 31.70 11.01 6.10
CA GLU A 252 32.12 12.20 5.34
C GLU A 252 32.33 13.42 6.24
N PHE A 253 31.49 13.61 7.26
CA PHE A 253 31.68 14.67 8.24
C PHE A 253 33.00 14.52 9.02
N LEU A 254 33.31 13.30 9.49
CA LEU A 254 34.53 13.06 10.27
C LEU A 254 35.82 13.21 9.45
N LYS A 255 35.78 12.93 8.14
CA LYS A 255 36.93 13.16 7.25
C LYS A 255 37.35 14.63 7.17
N GLN A 256 36.46 15.58 7.48
CA GLN A 256 36.79 17.01 7.46
C GLN A 256 37.69 17.42 8.63
N PHE A 257 37.81 16.59 9.67
CA PHE A 257 38.60 16.87 10.87
C PHE A 257 39.92 16.08 10.92
N LEU A 258 40.19 15.24 9.93
CA LEU A 258 41.44 14.47 9.74
C LEU A 258 42.27 15.10 8.63
#